data_AF-A0A7W7WP56-F1
#
_entry.id   AF-A0A7W7WP56-F1
#
_cell.length_a   1.000
_cell.length_b   1.000
_cell.length_c   1.000
_cell.angle_alpha   90.00
_cell.angle_beta   90.00
_cell.angle_gamma   90.00
#
_symmetry.space_group_name_H-M   'P 1'
#
loop_
_entity.id
_entity.type
_entity.pdbx_description
1 polymer ?
#
loop_
_entity_poly.entity_id
_entity_poly.type
_entity_poly.pdbx_seq_one_letter_code
_entity_poly.pdbx_strand_id
1 'polypeptide(L)'
;MPNEVTLVADAADRSTGASLSVVVVDDGQSDRAAVRATVMGLRPGQLYRLYATDRDGRIWELAVLTGSDGPQEVEANCPVPLDALARFSVSGHDGALAVQADVVDPASPSPAEAPR
;
A
#
# COMPACT_ATOMS: atom_id res chain seq x y z
N MET A 1 -14.04 -1.51 -22.88
CA MET A 1 -13.77 -0.57 -21.76
C MET A 1 -12.34 -0.87 -21.34
N PRO A 2 -11.42 0.10 -21.28
CA PRO A 2 -10.07 -0.20 -20.83
C PRO A 2 -10.18 -0.75 -19.41
N ASN A 3 -9.64 -1.94 -19.16
CA ASN A 3 -9.44 -2.43 -17.81
C ASN A 3 -8.40 -1.50 -17.19
N GLU A 4 -8.84 -0.55 -16.36
CA GLU A 4 -7.96 0.05 -15.37
C GLU A 4 -7.46 -1.10 -14.51
N VAL A 5 -6.25 -1.59 -14.79
CA VAL A 5 -5.62 -2.60 -13.95
C VAL A 5 -5.47 -1.93 -12.59
N THR A 6 -6.15 -2.50 -11.60
CA THR A 6 -6.21 -1.96 -10.26
C THR A 6 -5.62 -3.01 -9.35
N LEU A 7 -4.53 -2.70 -8.65
CA LEU A 7 -4.08 -3.55 -7.55
C LEU A 7 -4.68 -3.04 -6.24
N VAL A 8 -4.86 -3.96 -5.30
CA VAL A 8 -5.25 -3.62 -3.93
C VAL A 8 -4.28 -4.23 -2.94
N ALA A 9 -4.06 -3.53 -1.83
CA ALA A 9 -3.32 -4.09 -0.70
C ALA A 9 -4.04 -3.67 0.58
N ASP A 10 -4.45 -4.63 1.39
CA ASP A 10 -5.08 -4.37 2.69
C ASP A 10 -4.39 -5.16 3.79
N ALA A 11 -4.16 -4.51 4.93
CA ALA A 11 -3.66 -5.17 6.13
C ALA A 11 -4.03 -4.40 7.39
N ALA A 12 -4.11 -5.13 8.49
CA ALA A 12 -4.22 -4.58 9.82
C ALA A 12 -3.24 -5.28 10.76
N ASP A 13 -2.47 -4.50 11.51
CA ASP A 13 -1.57 -4.99 12.53
C ASP A 13 -2.21 -4.83 13.91
N ARG A 14 -2.45 -5.95 14.59
CA ARG A 14 -3.10 -5.94 15.92
C ARG A 14 -2.20 -5.46 17.04
N SER A 15 -0.88 -5.50 16.86
CA SER A 15 0.08 -5.11 17.89
C SER A 15 0.21 -3.60 17.97
N THR A 16 0.14 -2.92 16.82
CA THR A 16 0.20 -1.46 16.72
C THR A 16 -1.18 -0.83 16.70
N GLY A 17 -2.21 -1.59 16.28
CA GLY A 17 -3.56 -1.07 16.03
C GLY A 17 -3.69 -0.35 14.70
N ALA A 18 -2.63 -0.34 13.88
CA ALA A 18 -2.62 0.33 12.59
C ALA A 18 -3.30 -0.51 11.51
N SER A 19 -3.96 0.16 10.58
CA SER A 19 -4.48 -0.47 9.36
C SER A 19 -4.10 0.34 8.14
N LEU A 20 -3.93 -0.37 7.03
CA LEU A 20 -3.52 0.16 5.75
C LEU A 20 -4.42 -0.45 4.68
N SER A 21 -5.00 0.40 3.85
CA SER A 21 -5.68 0.01 2.62
C SER A 21 -5.11 0.81 1.48
N VAL A 22 -4.72 0.17 0.40
CA VAL A 22 -4.07 0.79 -0.75
C VAL A 22 -4.80 0.37 -2.00
N VAL A 23 -5.10 1.34 -2.85
CA VAL A 23 -5.58 1.16 -4.22
C VAL A 23 -4.51 1.71 -5.13
N VAL A 24 -4.06 0.90 -6.08
CA VAL A 24 -3.07 1.28 -7.08
C VAL A 24 -3.73 1.24 -8.44
N VAL A 25 -3.56 2.30 -9.21
CA VAL A 25 -4.18 2.46 -10.53
C VAL A 25 -3.09 2.70 -11.56
N ASP A 26 -3.19 2.04 -12.71
CA ASP A 26 -2.37 2.38 -13.86
C ASP A 26 -2.77 3.76 -14.40
N ASP A 27 -1.82 4.70 -14.45
CA ASP A 27 -2.03 6.07 -14.96
C ASP A 27 -1.93 6.13 -16.50
N GLY A 28 -1.78 4.99 -17.18
CA GLY A 28 -1.48 4.92 -18.61
C GLY A 28 -0.04 5.29 -18.96
N GLN A 29 0.80 5.57 -17.97
CA GLN A 29 2.25 5.75 -18.08
C GLN A 29 2.94 4.46 -17.63
N SER A 30 3.49 3.69 -18.57
CA SER A 30 4.02 2.33 -18.32
C SER A 30 5.08 2.19 -17.23
N ASP A 31 5.68 3.29 -16.77
CA ASP A 31 6.74 3.31 -15.75
C ASP A 31 6.27 3.84 -14.38
N ARG A 32 4.99 4.21 -14.22
CA ARG A 32 4.49 4.81 -12.97
C ARG A 32 3.09 4.33 -12.65
N ALA A 33 2.81 4.23 -11.35
CA ALA A 33 1.47 3.92 -10.87
C ALA A 33 0.96 5.02 -9.94
N ALA A 34 -0.33 5.32 -10.02
CA ALA A 34 -1.00 6.19 -9.07
C ALA A 34 -1.40 5.37 -7.84
N VAL A 35 -1.00 5.80 -6.65
CA VAL A 35 -1.28 5.12 -5.39
C VAL A 35 -2.17 5.99 -4.54
N ARG A 36 -3.28 5.43 -4.08
CA ARG A 36 -4.15 6.01 -3.06
C ARG A 36 -4.19 5.08 -1.86
N ALA A 37 -3.60 5.53 -0.76
CA ALA A 37 -3.51 4.79 0.49
C ALA A 37 -4.36 5.45 1.57
N THR A 38 -5.13 4.66 2.31
CA THR A 38 -5.84 5.06 3.52
C THR A 38 -5.18 4.37 4.70
N VAL A 39 -4.68 5.16 5.65
CA VAL A 39 -4.01 4.68 6.86
C VAL A 39 -4.81 5.09 8.08
N MET A 40 -4.96 4.19 9.05
CA MET A 40 -5.65 4.47 10.33
C MET A 40 -4.88 3.87 11.50
N GLY A 41 -5.18 4.33 12.72
CA GLY A 41 -4.64 3.75 13.95
C GLY A 41 -3.17 4.07 14.22
N LEU A 42 -2.63 5.10 13.56
CA LEU A 42 -1.30 5.63 13.83
C LEU A 42 -1.31 6.49 15.09
N ARG A 43 -0.18 6.56 15.79
CA ARG A 43 -0.07 7.38 17.00
C ARG A 43 -0.12 8.86 16.63
N PRO A 44 -1.05 9.66 17.19
CA PRO A 44 -1.15 11.08 16.89
C PRO A 44 0.16 11.84 17.16
N GLY A 45 0.57 12.68 16.22
CA GLY A 45 1.78 13.50 16.34
C GLY A 45 3.11 12.78 16.09
N GLN A 46 3.10 11.46 15.89
CA GLN A 46 4.30 10.70 15.52
C GLN A 46 4.50 10.74 13.99
N LEU A 47 5.75 10.87 13.55
CA LEU A 47 6.10 10.81 12.13
C LEU A 47 6.21 9.37 11.64
N TYR A 48 5.59 9.12 10.50
CA TYR A 48 5.58 7.85 9.78
C TYR A 48 5.94 8.08 8.30
N ARG A 49 6.34 7.01 7.63
CA ARG A 49 6.69 7.01 6.21
C ARG A 49 6.01 5.83 5.53
N LEU A 50 5.38 6.12 4.39
CA LEU A 50 4.80 5.12 3.51
C LEU A 50 5.84 4.69 2.48
N TYR A 51 6.00 3.39 2.35
CA TYR A 51 6.92 2.76 1.42
C TYR A 51 6.18 1.82 0.46
N ALA A 52 6.66 1.75 -0.77
CA ALA A 52 6.40 0.67 -1.69
C ALA A 52 7.63 -0.22 -1.79
N THR A 53 7.42 -1.53 -1.86
CA THR A 53 8.48 -2.50 -2.16
C THR A 53 8.16 -3.17 -3.49
N ASP A 54 9.13 -3.17 -4.40
CA ASP A 54 9.03 -3.90 -5.66
C ASP A 54 9.33 -5.41 -5.47
N ARG A 55 9.06 -6.20 -6.53
CA ARG A 55 9.29 -7.65 -6.52
C ARG A 55 10.77 -8.04 -6.44
N ASP A 56 11.68 -7.12 -6.74
CA ASP A 56 13.13 -7.27 -6.55
C ASP A 56 13.56 -6.97 -5.10
N GLY A 57 12.63 -6.52 -4.25
CA GLY A 57 12.85 -6.22 -2.84
C GLY A 57 13.40 -4.82 -2.57
N ARG A 58 13.44 -3.95 -3.58
CA ARG A 58 13.87 -2.55 -3.41
C ARG A 58 12.71 -1.72 -2.88
N ILE A 59 13.06 -0.87 -1.91
CA ILE A 59 12.13 -0.06 -1.14
C ILE A 59 12.16 1.39 -1.66
N TRP A 60 10.98 1.95 -1.87
CA TRP A 60 10.75 3.29 -2.39
C TRP A 60 9.89 4.08 -1.41
N GLU A 61 10.38 5.22 -0.93
CA GLU A 61 9.58 6.13 -0.11
C GLU A 61 8.57 6.86 -0.98
N LEU A 62 7.29 6.78 -0.62
CA LEU A 62 6.20 7.41 -1.36
C LEU A 62 5.74 8.72 -0.72
N ALA A 63 5.59 8.71 0.60
CA ALA A 63 5.07 9.84 1.35
C ALA A 63 5.53 9.82 2.81
N VAL A 64 5.60 11.01 3.40
CA VAL A 64 5.75 11.20 4.85
C VAL A 64 4.39 11.61 5.40
N LEU A 65 4.00 10.99 6.50
CA LEU A 65 2.71 11.23 7.16
C LEU A 65 2.92 11.44 8.65
N THR A 66 2.15 12.36 9.22
CA THR A 66 2.09 12.53 10.67
C THR A 66 0.83 11.84 11.15
N GLY A 67 0.97 10.87 12.06
CA GLY A 67 -0.17 10.11 12.58
C GLY A 67 -1.24 11.03 13.16
N SER A 68 -2.51 10.65 12.99
CA SER A 68 -3.67 11.35 13.53
C SER A 68 -4.68 10.36 14.13
N ASP A 69 -5.63 10.87 14.92
CA ASP A 69 -6.70 10.06 15.54
C ASP A 69 -7.72 9.51 14.52
N GLY A 70 -7.65 9.94 13.26
CA GLY A 70 -8.61 9.58 12.21
C GLY A 70 -7.97 8.89 11.00
N PRO A 71 -8.80 8.49 10.03
CA PRO A 71 -8.29 8.01 8.75
C PRO A 71 -7.54 9.11 8.01
N GLN A 72 -6.42 8.73 7.40
CA GLN A 72 -5.58 9.61 6.60
C GLN A 72 -5.50 9.04 5.18
N GLU A 73 -6.01 9.79 4.21
CA GLU A 73 -5.83 9.48 2.80
C GLU A 73 -4.51 10.12 2.30
N VAL A 74 -3.76 9.34 1.54
CA VAL A 74 -2.46 9.70 0.97
C VAL A 74 -2.50 9.35 -0.51
N GLU A 75 -2.28 10.35 -1.35
CA GLU A 75 -2.14 10.15 -2.79
C GLU A 75 -0.67 10.37 -3.16
N ALA A 76 -0.07 9.39 -3.83
CA ALA A 76 1.33 9.40 -4.20
C ALA A 76 1.54 8.78 -5.58
N ASN A 77 2.56 9.27 -6.29
CA ASN A 77 3.02 8.64 -7.53
C ASN A 77 4.11 7.62 -7.19
N CYS A 78 3.86 6.36 -7.52
CA CYS A 78 4.85 5.31 -7.37
C CYS A 78 5.77 5.28 -8.60
N PRO A 79 7.10 5.33 -8.42
CA PRO A 79 8.06 5.15 -9.51
C PRO A 79 8.18 3.68 -9.95
N VAL A 80 7.41 2.78 -9.34
CA VAL A 80 7.37 1.36 -9.66
C VAL A 80 6.12 1.10 -10.52
N PRO A 81 6.25 0.41 -11.66
CA PRO A 81 5.10 0.03 -12.46
C PRO A 81 4.25 -1.02 -11.74
N LEU A 82 2.97 -1.09 -12.11
CA LEU A 82 1.97 -1.91 -11.45
C LEU A 82 2.39 -3.39 -11.36
N ASP A 83 2.89 -3.97 -12.44
CA ASP A 83 3.35 -5.37 -12.50
C ASP A 83 4.58 -5.69 -11.63
N ALA A 84 5.33 -4.67 -11.22
CA ALA A 84 6.53 -4.82 -10.41
C ALA A 84 6.30 -4.56 -8.91
N LEU A 85 5.09 -4.13 -8.52
CA LEU A 85 4.76 -3.93 -7.11
C LEU A 85 4.58 -5.28 -6.39
N ALA A 86 5.10 -5.34 -5.16
CA ALA A 86 4.99 -6.53 -4.30
C ALA A 86 4.22 -6.25 -3.01
N ARG A 87 4.49 -5.11 -2.34
CA ARG A 87 3.85 -4.77 -1.06
C ARG A 87 4.01 -3.30 -0.71
N PHE A 88 3.19 -2.86 0.23
CA PHE A 88 3.27 -1.54 0.87
C PHE A 88 3.54 -1.70 2.36
N SER A 89 4.25 -0.74 2.94
CA SER A 89 4.50 -0.71 4.38
C SER A 89 4.49 0.71 4.91
N VAL A 90 4.07 0.85 6.16
CA VAL A 90 4.18 2.09 6.92
C VAL A 90 5.10 1.83 8.10
N SER A 91 6.13 2.65 8.24
CA SER A 91 7.06 2.57 9.36
C SER A 91 7.15 3.90 10.08
N GLY A 92 7.36 3.86 11.40
CA GLY A 92 7.68 5.03 12.19
C GLY A 92 9.03 5.62 11.81
N HIS A 93 9.27 6.88 12.18
CA HIS A 93 10.56 7.54 11.96
C HIS A 93 11.74 6.82 12.62
N ASP A 94 11.48 6.09 13.71
CA ASP A 94 12.42 5.22 14.42
C ASP A 94 12.72 3.89 13.69
N GLY A 95 12.04 3.63 12.58
CA GLY A 95 12.19 2.42 11.77
C GLY A 95 11.28 1.26 12.20
N ALA A 96 10.51 1.38 13.29
CA ALA A 96 9.54 0.36 13.67
C ALA A 96 8.43 0.22 12.62
N LEU A 97 8.18 -1.01 12.20
CA LEU A 97 7.09 -1.33 11.29
C LEU A 97 5.74 -1.09 12.00
N ALA A 98 4.90 -0.24 11.42
CA ALA A 98 3.55 0.00 11.91
C ALA A 98 2.57 -1.02 11.31
N VAL A 99 2.61 -1.21 9.99
CA VAL A 99 1.76 -2.13 9.24
C VAL A 99 2.39 -2.43 7.88
N GLN A 100 2.19 -3.64 7.36
CA GLN A 100 2.59 -4.06 6.01
C GLN A 100 1.43 -4.76 5.33
N ALA A 101 1.16 -4.40 4.08
CA ALA A 101 0.14 -5.02 3.23
C ALA A 101 0.78 -5.56 1.95
N ASP A 102 0.60 -6.85 1.67
CA ASP A 102 1.03 -7.44 0.42
C ASP A 102 0.02 -7.12 -0.69
N VAL A 103 0.55 -6.85 -1.88
CA VAL A 103 -0.26 -6.52 -3.04
C VAL A 103 -0.97 -7.76 -3.55
N VAL A 104 -2.28 -7.64 -3.77
CA VAL A 104 -3.12 -8.65 -4.39
C VAL A 104 -3.68 -8.08 -5.68
N ASP A 105 -3.55 -8.85 -6.76
CA ASP A 105 -4.21 -8.55 -8.02
C ASP A 105 -5.66 -9.06 -7.94
N PRO A 106 -6.67 -8.19 -7.89
CA PRO A 106 -8.07 -8.61 -7.83
C PRO A 106 -8.55 -9.26 -9.14
N ALA A 107 -7.83 -9.03 -10.26
CA ALA A 107 -8.08 -9.70 -11.53
C ALA A 107 -7.51 -11.12 -11.59
N SER A 108 -6.58 -11.46 -10.68
CA SER A 108 -6.07 -12.81 -10.53
C SER A 108 -7.12 -13.62 -9.79
N PRO A 109 -7.76 -14.62 -10.43
CA PRO A 109 -8.64 -15.53 -9.72
C PRO A 109 -7.78 -16.24 -8.67
N SER A 110 -8.00 -15.92 -7.40
CA SER A 110 -7.51 -16.78 -6.32
C SER A 110 -8.00 -18.21 -6.61
N PRO A 111 -7.14 -19.25 -6.58
CA PRO A 111 -7.61 -20.63 -6.66
C PRO A 111 -8.28 -21.01 -5.33
N ALA A 112 -9.49 -20.50 -5.11
CA ALA A 112 -10.42 -20.87 -4.04
C ALA A 112 -11.81 -20.44 -4.54
N GLU A 113 -12.62 -21.32 -5.11
CA GLU A 113 -13.24 -22.46 -4.45
C GLU A 113 -13.39 -23.62 -5.46
N ALA A 114 -12.74 -24.75 -5.18
CA ALA A 114 -13.17 -26.01 -5.79
C ALA A 114 -14.40 -26.51 -4.99
N PRO A 115 -15.60 -26.58 -5.57
CA PRO A 115 -16.70 -27.28 -4.91
C PRO A 115 -16.33 -28.77 -4.83
N ARG A 116 -16.35 -29.32 -3.62
CA ARG A 116 -16.28 -30.78 -3.39
C ARG A 116 -17.61 -31.44 -3.73
#